data_AF-A0A7I9YR49-F1
#
_entry.id   AF-A0A7I9YR49-F1
#
_cell.length_a   1.000
_cell.length_b   1.000
_cell.length_c   1.000
_cell.angle_alpha   90.00
_cell.angle_beta   90.00
_cell.angle_gamma   90.00
#
_symmetry.space_group_name_H-M   'P 1'
#
loop_
_entity.id
_entity.type
_entity.pdbx_description
1 polymer ?
#
loop_
_entity_poly.entity_id
_entity_poly.type
_entity_poly.pdbx_seq_one_letter_code
_entity_poly.pdbx_strand_id
1 'polypeptide(L)'
;MDASAPGGAQHLPTSTNAPGNAGPYFGGPPPPKNRPWFPLAVVAAILIAGALIAAAIFFKDSGQPATQPAPSSPAAPAAPTSGPRGAQTCAAWTIAKSDFRAIPKLPPGWDYQTPGIDAVIASRVAQVDKVLRAFEAQIAPAPVDVAAAAQLFVEKQQAEVTKLPAHTFDSADVYAIDGAYRALDRACGMG
;
A
#
# COMPACT_ATOMS: atom_id res chain seq x y z
N MET A 1 40.82 66.92 26.08
CA MET A 1 42.22 66.66 25.68
C MET A 1 42.20 65.36 24.90
N ASP A 2 42.33 65.51 23.58
CA ASP A 2 42.88 64.60 22.57
C ASP A 2 43.73 63.42 23.09
N ALA A 3 43.95 62.31 22.39
CA ALA A 3 43.47 61.70 21.15
C ALA A 3 44.34 60.43 20.99
N SER A 4 44.00 59.61 20.00
CA SER A 4 44.95 58.81 19.21
C SER A 4 45.47 57.47 19.77
N ALA A 5 44.92 56.40 19.17
CA ALA A 5 45.71 55.26 18.71
C ALA A 5 46.73 55.73 17.64
N PRO A 6 47.82 54.97 17.33
CA PRO A 6 47.73 54.02 16.20
C PRO A 6 48.77 52.87 16.14
N GLY A 7 48.52 51.91 15.24
CA GLY A 7 49.52 51.06 14.54
C GLY A 7 50.06 49.86 15.34
N GLY A 8 50.30 48.67 14.79
CA GLY A 8 50.35 48.19 13.42
C GLY A 8 51.24 46.92 13.38
N ALA A 9 50.97 46.04 12.42
CA ALA A 9 51.85 45.01 11.85
C ALA A 9 52.17 43.68 12.61
N GLN A 10 51.59 42.61 12.06
CA GLN A 10 52.22 41.38 11.52
C GLN A 10 53.19 40.53 12.38
N HIS A 11 52.86 39.24 12.59
CA HIS A 11 53.48 38.07 11.94
C HIS A 11 53.06 36.72 12.59
N LEU A 12 52.64 35.77 11.75
CA LEU A 12 52.53 34.30 11.96
C LEU A 12 53.94 33.66 12.16
N PRO A 13 54.10 32.32 12.32
CA PRO A 13 53.39 31.30 13.12
C PRO A 13 54.40 30.38 13.87
N THR A 14 53.99 29.58 14.87
CA THR A 14 54.50 28.20 14.99
C THR A 14 53.67 27.33 15.92
N SER A 15 53.35 26.16 15.37
CA SER A 15 52.88 24.93 16.00
C SER A 15 53.59 24.61 17.33
N THR A 16 52.86 24.08 18.32
CA THR A 16 53.12 22.78 18.97
C THR A 16 52.07 22.50 20.07
N ASN A 17 51.34 21.40 19.89
CA ASN A 17 50.66 20.50 20.85
C ASN A 17 50.15 21.00 22.23
N ALA A 18 48.86 20.72 22.45
CA ALA A 18 48.06 20.91 23.67
C ALA A 18 48.45 19.97 24.84
N PRO A 19 47.96 20.27 26.06
CA PRO A 19 46.85 19.46 26.57
C PRO A 19 45.79 20.22 27.41
N GLY A 20 44.51 19.88 27.18
CA GLY A 20 43.53 19.65 28.26
C GLY A 20 42.76 20.82 28.91
N ASN A 21 41.42 20.70 28.85
CA ASN A 21 40.36 21.31 29.69
C ASN A 21 39.97 22.79 29.44
N ALA A 22 38.70 23.18 29.30
CA ALA A 22 37.41 22.47 29.36
C ALA A 22 36.29 23.34 28.73
N GLY A 23 35.37 22.70 28.00
CA GLY A 23 34.10 23.28 27.50
C GLY A 23 33.45 22.33 26.47
N PRO A 24 32.26 21.76 26.71
CA PRO A 24 31.88 20.47 26.11
C PRO A 24 31.24 20.60 24.71
N TYR A 25 32.04 20.33 23.69
CA TYR A 25 31.56 19.85 22.38
C TYR A 25 31.40 18.32 22.40
N PHE A 26 30.43 17.82 21.63
CA PHE A 26 30.48 16.55 20.91
C PHE A 26 31.02 15.32 21.66
N GLY A 27 30.10 14.50 22.17
CA GLY A 27 30.42 13.22 22.81
C GLY A 27 29.30 12.20 22.64
N GLY A 28 28.86 11.95 21.40
CA GLY A 28 28.16 10.70 21.10
C GLY A 28 29.14 9.53 21.22
N PRO A 29 28.66 8.32 21.58
CA PRO A 29 29.52 7.14 21.72
C PRO A 29 30.29 6.86 20.42
N PRO A 30 31.50 6.25 20.50
CA PRO A 30 32.28 5.91 19.32
C PRO A 30 31.47 5.00 18.38
N PRO A 31 31.60 5.14 17.04
CA PRO A 31 30.98 4.18 16.13
C PRO A 31 31.59 2.80 16.38
N PRO A 32 30.77 1.76 16.69
CA PRO A 32 31.30 0.42 16.74
C PRO A 32 31.81 -0.02 15.36
N LYS A 33 33.04 -0.52 15.37
CA LYS A 33 33.76 -1.24 14.31
C LYS A 33 32.85 -2.16 13.49
N ASN A 34 33.06 -2.15 12.17
CA ASN A 34 32.65 -3.20 11.24
C ASN A 34 32.72 -4.60 11.86
N ARG A 35 31.60 -5.34 11.83
CA ARG A 35 31.58 -6.75 11.41
C ARG A 35 30.15 -7.27 11.13
N PRO A 36 30.03 -8.21 10.18
CA PRO A 36 28.78 -8.62 9.54
C PRO A 36 28.08 -9.70 10.34
N TRP A 37 26.76 -9.61 10.50
CA TRP A 37 25.96 -10.69 11.08
C TRP A 37 24.61 -10.81 10.35
N PHE A 38 24.64 -11.54 9.23
CA PHE A 38 23.69 -12.64 9.03
C PHE A 38 24.24 -13.84 9.83
N PRO A 39 23.43 -14.81 10.36
CA PRO A 39 22.34 -15.49 9.64
C PRO A 39 21.14 -16.04 10.47
N LEU A 40 20.18 -16.69 9.76
CA LEU A 40 19.21 -17.74 10.20
C LEU A 40 17.98 -17.30 11.06
N ALA A 41 16.74 -17.76 10.87
CA ALA A 41 16.15 -18.77 9.98
C ALA A 41 14.60 -18.82 10.10
N VAL A 42 13.98 -19.56 9.15
CA VAL A 42 12.65 -20.22 9.15
C VAL A 42 11.46 -19.25 8.98
N VAL A 43 10.61 -19.34 7.95
CA VAL A 43 9.66 -20.44 7.71
C VAL A 43 9.20 -20.51 6.24
N ALA A 44 9.29 -21.74 5.72
CA ALA A 44 8.51 -22.43 4.70
C ALA A 44 8.36 -21.85 3.28
N ALA A 45 9.07 -22.53 2.37
CA ALA A 45 8.65 -22.76 1.00
C ALA A 45 7.22 -23.35 0.92
N ILE A 46 6.44 -22.90 -0.06
CA ILE A 46 5.44 -23.75 -0.72
C ILE A 46 5.69 -23.71 -2.22
N LEU A 47 6.32 -24.78 -2.68
CA LEU A 47 6.22 -25.30 -4.04
C LEU A 47 4.80 -25.81 -4.24
N ILE A 48 4.09 -25.35 -5.28
CA ILE A 48 3.18 -26.24 -6.04
C ILE A 48 3.34 -25.91 -7.52
N ALA A 49 4.25 -26.65 -8.14
CA ALA A 49 4.11 -27.07 -9.52
C ALA A 49 2.81 -27.89 -9.63
N GLY A 50 2.01 -27.62 -10.65
CA GLY A 50 0.73 -28.32 -10.86
C GLY A 50 0.15 -28.03 -12.23
N ALA A 51 0.91 -28.35 -13.27
CA ALA A 51 0.32 -28.70 -14.56
C ALA A 51 -0.50 -29.99 -14.40
N LEU A 52 -1.48 -30.17 -15.31
CA LEU A 52 -2.42 -31.30 -15.47
C LEU A 52 -3.66 -31.15 -14.57
N ILE A 53 -4.89 -31.03 -15.08
CA ILE A 53 -5.61 -32.09 -15.80
C ILE A 53 -6.40 -31.57 -17.01
N ALA A 54 -6.22 -32.34 -18.09
CA ALA A 54 -7.05 -32.66 -19.23
C ALA A 54 -8.49 -32.12 -19.37
N ALA A 55 -8.80 -31.89 -20.62
CA ALA A 55 -10.12 -31.76 -21.22
C ALA A 55 -11.16 -32.79 -20.73
N ALA A 56 -12.39 -32.32 -20.59
CA ALA A 56 -13.56 -33.05 -21.06
C ALA A 56 -14.50 -32.04 -21.73
N ILE A 57 -14.36 -31.98 -23.06
CA ILE A 57 -15.27 -31.33 -23.99
C ILE A 57 -16.59 -32.11 -23.96
N PHE A 58 -17.70 -31.39 -23.79
CA PHE A 58 -19.08 -31.71 -24.21
C PHE A 58 -19.58 -33.16 -24.02
N PHE A 59 -20.41 -33.36 -23.00
CA PHE A 59 -21.58 -34.22 -23.16
C PHE A 59 -22.79 -33.35 -23.54
N LYS A 60 -23.02 -33.30 -24.85
CA LYS A 60 -24.23 -32.78 -25.48
C LYS A 60 -25.31 -33.83 -25.30
N ASP A 61 -26.09 -33.71 -24.22
CA ASP A 61 -27.33 -34.44 -24.06
C ASP A 61 -28.46 -33.60 -24.66
N SER A 62 -29.01 -34.05 -25.78
CA SER A 62 -30.31 -33.61 -26.30
C SER A 62 -30.81 -34.67 -27.28
N GLY A 63 -31.16 -35.84 -26.74
CA GLY A 63 -32.28 -36.59 -27.30
C GLY A 63 -33.56 -35.86 -26.91
N GLN A 64 -34.38 -35.48 -27.89
CA GLN A 64 -35.74 -34.99 -27.70
C GLN A 64 -36.67 -36.03 -28.35
N PRO A 65 -37.83 -36.39 -27.74
CA PRO A 65 -39.03 -35.59 -27.94
C PRO A 65 -40.02 -35.48 -26.74
N ALA A 66 -40.72 -34.34 -26.74
CA ALA A 66 -42.10 -34.05 -26.27
C ALA A 66 -42.57 -34.44 -24.86
N THR A 67 -42.89 -33.41 -24.03
CA THR A 67 -44.22 -33.17 -23.41
C THR A 67 -44.16 -31.86 -22.59
N GLN A 68 -44.97 -30.86 -22.92
CA GLN A 68 -45.43 -29.79 -22.01
C GLN A 68 -46.82 -30.22 -21.49
N PRO A 69 -47.31 -29.85 -20.27
CA PRO A 69 -47.21 -28.49 -19.69
C PRO A 69 -47.08 -28.40 -18.14
N ALA A 70 -46.47 -27.30 -17.63
CA ALA A 70 -46.88 -26.56 -16.42
C ALA A 70 -45.99 -25.31 -16.24
N PRO A 71 -46.55 -24.10 -16.03
CA PRO A 71 -45.75 -22.93 -15.66
C PRO A 71 -45.41 -23.01 -14.17
N SER A 72 -44.17 -23.38 -13.86
CA SER A 72 -43.63 -23.24 -12.51
C SER A 72 -43.00 -21.86 -12.40
N SER A 73 -43.32 -21.17 -11.31
CA SER A 73 -42.92 -19.80 -10.95
C SER A 73 -41.48 -19.42 -11.30
N PRO A 74 -41.20 -18.13 -11.59
CA PRO A 74 -39.84 -17.65 -11.78
C PRO A 74 -39.01 -17.98 -10.53
N ALA A 75 -38.01 -18.84 -10.73
CA ALA A 75 -36.98 -19.11 -9.74
C ALA A 75 -36.34 -17.78 -9.34
N ALA A 76 -36.19 -17.58 -8.03
CA ALA A 76 -35.37 -16.52 -7.48
C ALA A 76 -33.98 -16.56 -8.15
N PRO A 77 -33.33 -15.42 -8.43
CA PRO A 77 -31.99 -15.42 -9.00
C PRO A 77 -31.07 -16.25 -8.12
N ALA A 78 -30.43 -17.26 -8.71
CA ALA A 78 -29.36 -17.98 -8.04
C ALA A 78 -28.33 -16.95 -7.59
N ALA A 79 -27.99 -16.98 -6.30
CA ALA A 79 -26.92 -16.16 -5.76
C ALA A 79 -25.67 -16.36 -6.64
N PRO A 80 -24.90 -15.30 -6.95
CA PRO A 80 -23.73 -15.42 -7.80
C PRO A 80 -22.74 -16.36 -7.10
N THR A 81 -22.67 -17.59 -7.59
CA THR A 81 -21.69 -18.56 -7.12
C THR A 81 -20.33 -18.02 -7.51
N SER A 82 -19.59 -17.51 -6.53
CA SER A 82 -18.23 -17.04 -6.70
C SER A 82 -17.40 -18.21 -7.22
N GLY A 83 -17.18 -18.26 -8.53
CA GLY A 83 -16.29 -19.25 -9.12
C GLY A 83 -14.86 -19.12 -8.55
N PRO A 84 -13.96 -20.07 -8.82
CA PRO A 84 -12.58 -20.05 -8.30
C PRO A 84 -11.83 -18.72 -8.53
N ARG A 85 -12.18 -17.99 -9.59
CA ARG A 85 -11.63 -16.67 -9.91
C ARG A 85 -12.15 -15.53 -9.02
N GLY A 86 -13.38 -15.62 -8.50
CA GLY A 86 -13.86 -14.67 -7.51
C GLY A 86 -13.20 -14.82 -6.16
N ALA A 87 -12.92 -16.07 -5.80
CA ALA A 87 -12.13 -16.39 -4.62
C ALA A 87 -10.72 -15.77 -4.70
N GLN A 88 -10.13 -15.66 -5.91
CA GLN A 88 -8.82 -15.00 -6.10
C GLN A 88 -8.88 -13.50 -5.77
N THR A 89 -9.82 -12.74 -6.35
CA THR A 89 -9.95 -11.29 -6.07
C THR A 89 -10.17 -11.03 -4.58
N CYS A 90 -11.04 -11.81 -3.93
CA CYS A 90 -11.33 -11.65 -2.51
C CYS A 90 -10.19 -12.11 -1.59
N ALA A 91 -9.44 -13.15 -1.97
CA ALA A 91 -8.22 -13.54 -1.27
C ALA A 91 -7.15 -12.44 -1.37
N ALA A 92 -6.94 -11.90 -2.58
CA ALA A 92 -6.04 -10.77 -2.80
C ALA A 92 -6.47 -9.52 -2.02
N TRP A 93 -7.79 -9.29 -1.91
CA TRP A 93 -8.33 -8.19 -1.13
C TRP A 93 -8.01 -8.31 0.37
N THR A 94 -8.07 -9.51 0.91
CA THR A 94 -7.68 -9.76 2.32
C THR A 94 -6.22 -9.38 2.57
N ILE A 95 -5.33 -9.71 1.63
CA ILE A 95 -3.90 -9.37 1.71
C ILE A 95 -3.72 -7.86 1.57
N ALA A 96 -4.32 -7.25 0.55
CA ALA A 96 -4.27 -5.80 0.32
C ALA A 96 -4.75 -5.00 1.54
N LYS A 97 -5.82 -5.44 2.22
CA LYS A 97 -6.30 -4.82 3.46
C LYS A 97 -5.24 -4.81 4.55
N SER A 98 -4.53 -5.92 4.73
CA SER A 98 -3.42 -6.00 5.68
C SER A 98 -2.31 -5.04 5.30
N ASP A 99 -1.95 -4.99 4.02
CA ASP A 99 -0.89 -4.11 3.53
C ASP A 99 -1.26 -2.63 3.68
N PHE A 100 -2.49 -2.23 3.34
CA PHE A 100 -2.97 -0.86 3.54
C PHE A 100 -2.96 -0.45 5.02
N ARG A 101 -3.26 -1.36 5.95
CA ARG A 101 -3.18 -1.10 7.40
C ARG A 101 -1.75 -0.91 7.89
N ALA A 102 -0.78 -1.54 7.23
CA ALA A 102 0.64 -1.39 7.55
C ALA A 102 1.22 -0.05 7.07
N ILE A 103 0.57 0.64 6.11
CA ILE A 103 1.03 1.94 5.62
C ILE A 103 0.90 2.99 6.73
N PRO A 104 1.99 3.68 7.12
CA PRO A 104 1.94 4.75 8.11
C PRO A 104 0.92 5.83 7.74
N LYS A 105 0.08 6.19 8.71
CA LYS A 105 -0.88 7.29 8.55
C LYS A 105 -0.17 8.64 8.58
N LEU A 106 -0.78 9.64 7.96
CA LEU A 106 -0.35 11.02 8.11
C LEU A 106 -0.50 11.45 9.59
N PRO A 107 0.38 12.32 10.11
CA PRO A 107 0.38 12.70 11.52
C PRO A 107 -0.96 13.29 11.95
N PRO A 108 -1.49 13.00 13.15
CA PRO A 108 -2.75 13.59 13.60
C PRO A 108 -2.70 15.13 13.57
N GLY A 109 -3.74 15.77 13.03
CA GLY A 109 -3.84 17.23 12.96
C GLY A 109 -2.95 17.91 11.92
N TRP A 110 -2.32 17.15 11.01
CA TRP A 110 -1.55 17.70 9.90
C TRP A 110 -2.41 18.54 8.95
N ASP A 111 -1.75 19.47 8.27
CA ASP A 111 -2.21 20.16 7.08
C ASP A 111 -1.07 20.27 6.05
N TYR A 112 -1.34 20.83 4.88
CA TYR A 112 -0.32 21.03 3.84
C TYR A 112 0.76 22.07 4.19
N GLN A 113 0.58 22.82 5.29
CA GLN A 113 1.57 23.79 5.78
C GLN A 113 2.50 23.20 6.86
N THR A 114 2.21 21.98 7.32
CA THR A 114 2.97 21.30 8.36
C THR A 114 4.40 21.04 7.89
N PRO A 115 5.44 21.46 8.65
CA PRO A 115 6.83 21.29 8.21
C PRO A 115 7.18 19.83 7.90
N GLY A 116 7.72 19.60 6.70
CA GLY A 116 8.13 18.28 6.24
C GLY A 116 7.00 17.34 5.82
N ILE A 117 5.75 17.80 5.77
CA ILE A 117 4.59 16.96 5.43
C ILE A 117 4.67 16.38 4.02
N ASP A 118 5.23 17.10 3.06
CA ASP A 118 5.36 16.63 1.67
C ASP A 118 6.20 15.36 1.56
N ALA A 119 7.25 15.22 2.37
CA ALA A 119 8.07 14.01 2.40
C ALA A 119 7.28 12.82 2.96
N VAL A 120 6.43 13.06 3.97
CA VAL A 120 5.55 12.04 4.54
C VAL A 120 4.46 11.65 3.54
N ILE A 121 3.86 12.63 2.84
CA ILE A 121 2.89 12.42 1.76
C ILE A 121 3.52 11.57 0.65
N ALA A 122 4.71 11.95 0.16
CA ALA A 122 5.39 11.24 -0.90
C ALA A 122 5.69 9.78 -0.51
N SER A 123 6.17 9.54 0.71
CA SER A 123 6.41 8.20 1.24
C SER A 123 5.14 7.37 1.34
N ARG A 124 4.04 7.97 1.82
CA ARG A 124 2.75 7.30 1.94
C ARG A 124 2.17 6.94 0.58
N VAL A 125 2.15 7.90 -0.35
CA VAL A 125 1.60 7.72 -1.69
C VAL A 125 2.36 6.63 -2.45
N ALA A 126 3.68 6.57 -2.34
CA ALA A 126 4.47 5.49 -2.96
C ALA A 126 4.09 4.10 -2.43
N GLN A 127 3.81 3.98 -1.13
CA GLN A 127 3.36 2.72 -0.53
C GLN A 127 1.93 2.38 -0.95
N VAL A 128 1.02 3.36 -0.97
CA VAL A 128 -0.37 3.17 -1.41
C VAL A 128 -0.39 2.72 -2.87
N ASP A 129 0.30 3.41 -3.77
CA ASP A 129 0.38 3.05 -5.20
C ASP A 129 0.94 1.64 -5.40
N LYS A 130 1.99 1.27 -4.64
CA LYS A 130 2.56 -0.09 -4.69
C LYS A 130 1.53 -1.16 -4.31
N VAL A 131 0.83 -1.00 -3.20
CA VAL A 131 -0.20 -1.96 -2.75
C VAL A 131 -1.35 -2.00 -3.74
N LEU A 132 -1.76 -0.83 -4.25
CA LEU A 132 -2.87 -0.71 -5.18
C LEU A 132 -2.60 -1.45 -6.50
N ARG A 133 -1.42 -1.25 -7.11
CA ARG A 133 -1.01 -1.97 -8.33
C ARG A 133 -0.93 -3.47 -8.12
N ALA A 134 -0.44 -3.91 -6.95
CA ALA A 134 -0.36 -5.32 -6.62
C ALA A 134 -1.75 -5.95 -6.49
N PHE A 135 -2.71 -5.22 -5.91
CA PHE A 135 -4.10 -5.65 -5.84
C PHE A 135 -4.78 -5.66 -7.21
N GLU A 136 -4.63 -4.58 -7.99
CA GLU A 136 -5.21 -4.44 -9.33
C GLU A 136 -4.82 -5.59 -10.25
N ALA A 137 -3.55 -6.02 -10.21
CA ALA A 137 -3.04 -7.14 -10.99
C ALA A 137 -3.70 -8.49 -10.64
N GLN A 138 -4.35 -8.60 -9.49
CA GLN A 138 -5.03 -9.82 -9.00
C GLN A 138 -6.55 -9.77 -9.18
N ILE A 139 -7.10 -8.68 -9.73
CA ILE A 139 -8.53 -8.57 -9.99
C ILE A 139 -8.88 -9.50 -11.15
N ALA A 140 -9.57 -10.59 -10.84
CA ALA A 140 -10.16 -11.44 -11.85
C ALA A 140 -11.45 -10.80 -12.41
N PRO A 141 -11.76 -10.98 -13.70
CA PRO A 141 -12.94 -10.37 -14.34
C PRO A 141 -14.27 -11.00 -13.90
N ALA A 142 -14.23 -12.12 -13.19
CA ALA A 142 -15.41 -12.82 -12.70
C ALA A 142 -15.22 -13.23 -11.23
N PRO A 143 -16.28 -13.14 -10.41
CA PRO A 143 -17.62 -12.69 -10.75
C PRO A 143 -17.65 -11.16 -10.91
N VAL A 144 -18.56 -10.69 -11.78
CA VAL A 144 -18.55 -9.32 -12.30
C VAL A 144 -18.82 -8.28 -11.22
N ASP A 145 -19.64 -8.61 -10.22
CA ASP A 145 -19.94 -7.76 -9.07
C ASP A 145 -18.71 -7.52 -8.19
N VAL A 146 -17.95 -8.58 -7.87
CA VAL A 146 -16.69 -8.47 -7.13
C VAL A 146 -15.65 -7.70 -7.94
N ALA A 147 -15.53 -8.00 -9.24
CA ALA A 147 -14.61 -7.28 -10.12
C ALA A 147 -14.95 -5.79 -10.21
N ALA A 148 -16.23 -5.44 -10.37
CA ALA A 148 -16.69 -4.06 -10.42
C ALA A 148 -16.45 -3.31 -9.10
N ALA A 149 -16.71 -3.95 -7.95
CA ALA A 149 -16.42 -3.36 -6.65
C ALA A 149 -14.92 -3.17 -6.42
N ALA A 150 -14.09 -4.12 -6.88
CA ALA A 150 -12.64 -4.03 -6.79
C ALA A 150 -12.08 -2.89 -7.64
N GLN A 151 -12.55 -2.78 -8.89
CA GLN A 151 -12.17 -1.69 -9.79
C GLN A 151 -12.63 -0.32 -9.28
N LEU A 152 -13.84 -0.24 -8.72
CA LEU A 152 -14.32 0.98 -8.07
C LEU A 152 -13.42 1.38 -6.90
N PHE A 153 -13.01 0.44 -6.06
CA PHE A 153 -12.04 0.71 -4.99
C PHE A 153 -10.71 1.22 -5.56
N VAL A 154 -10.17 0.58 -6.61
CA VAL A 154 -8.93 1.02 -7.26
C VAL A 154 -9.04 2.46 -7.76
N GLU A 155 -10.11 2.79 -8.47
CA GLU A 155 -10.39 4.12 -8.98
C GLU A 155 -10.41 5.17 -7.86
N LYS A 156 -11.12 4.90 -6.76
CA LYS A 156 -11.22 5.86 -5.64
C LYS A 156 -9.93 5.95 -4.85
N GLN A 157 -9.24 4.86 -4.61
CA GLN A 157 -7.98 4.84 -3.87
C GLN A 157 -6.86 5.59 -4.65
N GLN A 158 -6.92 5.61 -5.98
CA GLN A 158 -6.00 6.39 -6.82
C GLN A 158 -6.12 7.91 -6.58
N ALA A 159 -7.24 8.40 -6.06
CA ALA A 159 -7.39 9.79 -5.66
C ALA A 159 -6.38 10.16 -4.56
N GLU A 160 -6.10 9.27 -3.62
CA GLU A 160 -5.09 9.50 -2.58
C GLU A 160 -3.69 9.65 -3.20
N VAL A 161 -3.36 8.82 -4.18
CA VAL A 161 -2.06 8.84 -4.88
C VAL A 161 -1.87 10.13 -5.69
N THR A 162 -2.93 10.64 -6.30
CA THR A 162 -2.85 11.79 -7.22
C THR A 162 -3.08 13.13 -6.53
N LYS A 163 -4.03 13.20 -5.59
CA LYS A 163 -4.47 14.45 -4.99
C LYS A 163 -3.72 14.85 -3.73
N LEU A 164 -3.19 13.91 -2.95
CA LEU A 164 -2.36 14.25 -1.80
C LEU A 164 -1.13 15.08 -2.21
N PRO A 165 -0.31 14.66 -3.21
CA PRO A 165 0.83 15.48 -3.62
C PRO A 165 0.42 16.75 -4.36
N ALA A 166 -0.78 16.79 -4.95
CA ALA A 166 -1.35 17.99 -5.57
C ALA A 166 -2.02 18.95 -4.57
N HIS A 167 -2.01 18.61 -3.27
CA HIS A 167 -2.64 19.38 -2.19
C HIS A 167 -4.14 19.65 -2.39
N THR A 168 -4.84 18.72 -3.05
CA THR A 168 -6.27 18.82 -3.35
C THR A 168 -7.08 17.66 -2.76
N PHE A 169 -6.44 16.77 -2.01
CA PHE A 169 -7.13 15.67 -1.33
C PHE A 169 -7.90 16.21 -0.13
N ASP A 170 -9.18 15.86 -0.05
CA ASP A 170 -10.10 16.38 0.95
C ASP A 170 -10.96 15.29 1.60
N SER A 171 -11.89 15.70 2.46
CA SER A 171 -12.79 14.77 3.15
C SER A 171 -13.74 14.00 2.22
N ALA A 172 -14.14 14.58 1.08
CA ALA A 172 -15.02 13.90 0.14
C ALA A 172 -14.30 12.71 -0.51
N ASP A 173 -13.01 12.86 -0.81
CA ASP A 173 -12.17 11.76 -1.28
C ASP A 173 -12.05 10.64 -0.24
N VAL A 174 -11.85 10.99 1.03
CA VAL A 174 -11.82 10.01 2.14
C VAL A 174 -13.14 9.22 2.21
N TYR A 175 -14.28 9.91 2.16
CA TYR A 175 -15.59 9.23 2.18
C TYR A 175 -15.84 8.35 0.95
N ALA A 176 -15.39 8.79 -0.24
CA ALA A 176 -15.51 8.00 -1.46
C ALA A 176 -14.66 6.72 -1.38
N ILE A 177 -13.45 6.80 -0.83
CA ILE A 177 -12.57 5.66 -0.59
C ILE A 177 -13.21 4.69 0.42
N ASP A 178 -13.68 5.17 1.57
CA ASP A 178 -14.33 4.32 2.59
C ASP A 178 -15.59 3.63 2.04
N GLY A 179 -16.38 4.36 1.25
CA GLY A 179 -17.55 3.81 0.58
C GLY A 179 -17.21 2.65 -0.38
N ALA A 180 -16.18 2.83 -1.22
CA ALA A 180 -15.72 1.81 -2.15
C ALA A 180 -15.07 0.61 -1.44
N TYR A 181 -14.28 0.87 -0.40
CA TYR A 181 -13.71 -0.17 0.47
C TYR A 181 -14.81 -1.05 1.07
N ARG A 182 -15.86 -0.44 1.64
CA ARG A 182 -16.99 -1.19 2.22
C ARG A 182 -17.81 -1.93 1.17
N ALA A 183 -17.95 -1.37 -0.04
CA ALA A 183 -18.63 -2.05 -1.14
C ALA A 183 -17.88 -3.33 -1.54
N LEU A 184 -16.55 -3.27 -1.61
CA LEU A 184 -15.70 -4.43 -1.87
C LEU A 184 -15.73 -5.45 -0.72
N ASP A 185 -15.71 -5.00 0.54
CA ASP A 185 -15.90 -5.90 1.70
C ASP A 185 -17.21 -6.67 1.61
N ARG A 186 -18.33 -6.00 1.28
CA ARG A 186 -19.62 -6.67 1.09
C ARG A 186 -19.61 -7.64 -0.08
N ALA A 187 -19.05 -7.25 -1.22
CA ALA A 187 -18.95 -8.11 -2.40
C ALA A 187 -18.15 -9.40 -2.11
N CYS A 188 -17.16 -9.30 -1.23
CA CYS A 188 -16.38 -10.45 -0.79
C CYS A 188 -16.92 -11.16 0.47
N GLY A 189 -18.09 -10.78 0.98
CA GLY A 189 -18.69 -11.42 2.17
C GLY A 189 -17.95 -11.15 3.49
N MET A 190 -17.23 -10.04 3.59
CA MET A 190 -16.44 -9.64 4.77
C MET A 190 -17.03 -8.46 5.56
N GLY A 191 -18.25 -8.04 5.22
CA GLY A 191 -18.92 -6.83 5.74
C GLY A 191 -20.10 -7.11 6.64
#